data_AF-A0A6N2LRC7-F1
#
_entry.id   AF-A0A6N2LRC7-F1
#
_cell.length_a   1.000
_cell.length_b   1.000
_cell.length_c   1.000
_cell.angle_alpha   90.00
_cell.angle_beta   90.00
_cell.angle_gamma   90.00
#
_symmetry.space_group_name_H-M   'P 1'
#
loop_
_entity.id
_entity.type
_entity.pdbx_description
1 polymer ?
#
loop_
_entity_poly.entity_id
_entity_poly.type
_entity_poly.pdbx_seq_one_letter_code
_entity_poly.pdbx_strand_id
1 'polypeptide(L)'
;MPVLTASQLSVDHSTSVEEVTRAFGAGFLKQPRWNNALLEMFRIDYVGNSPYITCSPSLYHHRLGPKDRFLILSSDGLYQYLTNEEAVYEVELFITLQPEGDPAQHLVEEVLFRAAKKAGMDFHELLEIPQGDRRRYHDDVSIIVISLEGRIWRSCV
;
A
#
# COMPACT_ATOMS: atom_id res chain seq x y z
N MET A 1 -10.94 17.34 21.32
CA MET A 1 -10.96 16.44 20.15
C MET A 1 -10.31 15.13 20.57
N PRO A 2 -10.94 13.96 20.39
CA PRO A 2 -10.24 12.71 20.61
C PRO A 2 -9.04 12.65 19.67
N VAL A 3 -7.87 12.29 20.19
CA VAL A 3 -6.68 12.05 19.37
C VAL A 3 -6.93 10.76 18.60
N LEU A 4 -7.01 10.86 17.28
CA LEU A 4 -7.09 9.71 16.40
C LEU A 4 -5.76 8.98 16.46
N THR A 5 -5.82 7.67 16.66
CA THR A 5 -4.64 6.81 16.71
C THR A 5 -4.70 5.88 15.51
N ALA A 6 -3.89 6.15 14.49
CA ALA A 6 -3.58 5.16 13.47
C ALA A 6 -2.71 4.07 14.12
N SER A 7 -3.12 2.82 14.01
CA SER A 7 -2.30 1.69 14.42
C SER A 7 -1.89 0.93 13.17
N GLN A 8 -0.60 1.02 12.81
CA GLN A 8 -0.08 0.25 11.70
C GLN A 8 0.00 -1.23 12.09
N LEU A 9 -0.78 -2.07 11.41
CA LEU A 9 -0.90 -3.50 11.74
C LEU A 9 0.20 -4.36 11.07
N SER A 10 0.74 -3.91 9.94
CA SER A 10 1.83 -4.56 9.21
C SER A 10 2.52 -3.56 8.28
N VAL A 11 3.80 -3.81 7.95
CA VAL A 11 4.57 -3.05 6.97
C VAL A 11 5.30 -4.04 6.08
N ASP A 12 5.06 -3.97 4.78
CA ASP A 12 5.91 -4.58 3.75
C ASP A 12 6.25 -3.55 2.65
N HIS A 13 6.25 -2.26 3.02
CA HIS A 13 6.44 -1.15 2.09
C HIS A 13 7.93 -0.89 1.88
N SER A 14 8.35 -0.99 0.63
CA SER A 14 9.72 -0.79 0.17
C SER A 14 9.68 0.24 -0.95
N THR A 15 10.53 1.26 -0.90
CA THR A 15 10.59 2.27 -1.98
C THR A 15 11.39 1.77 -3.19
N SER A 16 11.99 0.59 -3.09
CA SER A 16 12.74 -0.08 -4.15
C SER A 16 12.59 -1.60 -4.08
N VAL A 17 12.76 -2.28 -5.21
CA VAL A 17 12.80 -3.76 -5.28
C VAL A 17 13.91 -4.34 -4.39
N GLU A 18 14.95 -3.57 -4.11
CA GLU A 18 16.09 -3.93 -3.26
C GLU A 18 15.73 -3.97 -1.76
N GLU A 19 14.66 -3.30 -1.34
CA GLU A 19 14.19 -3.26 0.05
C GLU A 19 13.13 -4.33 0.36
N VAL A 20 12.58 -5.02 -0.64
CA VAL A 20 11.61 -6.11 -0.46
C VAL A 20 12.32 -7.37 0.03
N THR A 21 12.23 -7.66 1.32
CA THR A 21 12.78 -8.91 1.90
C THR A 21 11.84 -10.11 1.79
N ARG A 22 10.58 -9.88 1.38
CA ARG A 22 9.52 -10.89 1.30
C ARG A 22 8.66 -10.69 0.05
N ALA A 23 8.62 -11.69 -0.82
CA ALA A 23 7.76 -11.69 -2.00
C ALA A 23 7.45 -13.10 -2.49
N PHE A 24 6.30 -13.27 -3.14
CA PHE A 24 6.10 -14.40 -4.06
C PHE A 24 6.94 -14.22 -5.32
N GLY A 25 7.21 -15.31 -6.06
CA GLY A 25 8.05 -15.24 -7.26
C GLY A 25 9.51 -14.93 -6.93
N ALA A 26 10.17 -14.11 -7.77
CA ALA A 26 11.58 -13.69 -7.64
C ALA A 26 12.55 -14.84 -7.29
N GLY A 27 12.38 -15.99 -7.97
CA GLY A 27 13.12 -17.21 -7.68
C GLY A 27 14.64 -17.05 -7.75
N PHE A 28 15.11 -16.15 -8.62
CA PHE A 28 16.53 -15.81 -8.77
C PHE A 28 17.17 -15.24 -7.50
N LEU A 29 16.38 -14.69 -6.58
CA LEU A 29 16.83 -14.23 -5.24
C LEU A 29 16.65 -15.29 -4.14
N LYS A 30 16.10 -16.47 -4.47
CA LYS A 30 15.76 -17.52 -3.50
C LYS A 30 16.70 -18.71 -3.59
N GLN A 31 17.11 -19.10 -4.79
CA GLN A 31 18.02 -20.24 -4.99
C GLN A 31 18.92 -20.00 -6.22
N PRO A 32 20.22 -20.37 -6.15
CA PRO A 32 21.15 -20.19 -7.27
C PRO A 32 20.69 -20.83 -8.58
N ARG A 33 20.01 -21.98 -8.52
CA ARG A 33 19.50 -22.66 -9.73
C ARG A 33 18.54 -21.81 -10.55
N TRP A 34 17.75 -20.95 -9.90
CA TRP A 34 16.79 -20.08 -10.58
C TRP A 34 17.49 -18.84 -11.15
N ASN A 35 18.53 -18.35 -10.48
CA ASN A 35 19.40 -17.30 -11.01
C ASN A 35 20.14 -17.79 -12.26
N ASN A 36 20.70 -19.00 -12.22
CA ASN A 36 21.42 -19.60 -13.34
C ASN A 36 20.53 -19.89 -14.56
N ALA A 37 19.23 -20.02 -14.37
CA ALA A 37 18.26 -20.18 -15.44
C ALA A 37 17.98 -18.89 -16.22
N LEU A 38 18.39 -17.73 -15.70
CA LEU A 38 18.24 -16.44 -16.39
C LEU A 38 19.29 -16.27 -17.50
N LEU A 39 18.97 -15.40 -18.47
CA LEU A 39 19.97 -14.87 -19.39
C LEU A 39 21.06 -14.15 -18.60
N GLU A 40 22.31 -14.24 -19.07
CA GLU A 40 23.49 -13.76 -18.34
C GLU A 40 23.37 -12.30 -17.89
N MET A 41 22.80 -11.43 -18.73
CA MET A 41 22.56 -10.02 -18.41
C MET A 41 21.60 -9.77 -17.22
N PHE A 42 20.78 -10.76 -16.84
CA PHE A 42 19.83 -10.66 -15.73
C PHE A 42 20.25 -11.46 -14.49
N ARG A 43 21.39 -12.14 -14.55
CA ARG A 43 21.90 -12.87 -13.40
C ARG A 43 22.47 -11.89 -12.39
N ILE A 44 22.23 -12.16 -11.12
CA ILE A 44 22.94 -11.49 -10.03
C ILE A 44 24.16 -12.31 -9.60
N ASP A 45 25.13 -11.67 -8.94
CA ASP A 45 26.21 -12.38 -8.26
C ASP A 45 25.65 -13.03 -6.98
N TYR A 46 25.14 -14.25 -7.12
CA TYR A 46 24.53 -14.99 -6.03
C TYR A 46 25.62 -15.63 -5.17
N VAL A 47 25.89 -15.03 -4.01
CA VAL A 47 26.80 -15.53 -2.99
C VAL A 47 26.10 -16.55 -2.09
N GLY A 48 26.66 -17.76 -2.03
CA GLY A 48 26.19 -18.84 -1.16
C GLY A 48 24.94 -19.56 -1.67
N ASN A 49 24.25 -20.28 -0.79
CA ASN A 49 23.07 -21.08 -1.13
C ASN A 49 21.79 -20.70 -0.35
N SER A 50 21.89 -19.73 0.56
CA SER A 50 20.76 -19.27 1.38
C SER A 50 19.85 -18.33 0.58
N PRO A 51 18.53 -18.38 0.76
CA PRO A 51 17.61 -17.43 0.12
C PRO A 51 17.82 -16.00 0.67
N TYR A 52 17.84 -15.00 -0.21
CA TYR A 52 17.93 -13.58 0.19
C TYR A 52 16.58 -13.01 0.59
N ILE A 53 15.51 -13.54 -0.01
CA ILE A 53 14.13 -13.17 0.30
C ILE A 53 13.30 -14.41 0.60
N THR A 54 12.21 -14.24 1.33
CA THR A 54 11.25 -15.33 1.62
C THR A 54 9.88 -15.02 1.00
N CYS A 55 8.95 -15.97 1.05
CA CYS A 55 7.52 -15.69 0.77
C CYS A 55 6.64 -15.91 2.01
N SER A 56 7.27 -15.95 3.19
CA SER A 56 6.56 -16.16 4.45
C SER A 56 6.00 -14.82 4.93
N PRO A 57 4.68 -14.68 5.09
CA PRO A 57 4.10 -13.43 5.57
C PRO A 57 4.39 -13.20 7.05
N SER A 58 4.22 -11.97 7.51
CA SER A 58 4.09 -11.65 8.94
C SER A 58 2.62 -11.78 9.33
N LEU A 59 2.35 -12.45 10.46
CA LEU A 59 0.99 -12.61 10.97
C LEU A 59 0.76 -11.67 12.16
N TYR A 60 -0.23 -10.80 12.04
CA TYR A 60 -0.71 -9.95 13.12
C TYR A 60 -2.17 -10.28 13.45
N HIS A 61 -2.46 -10.48 14.74
CA HIS A 61 -3.82 -10.73 15.22
C HIS A 61 -4.31 -9.52 16.03
N HIS A 62 -5.35 -8.87 15.52
CA HIS A 62 -6.02 -7.75 16.19
C HIS A 62 -7.42 -8.16 16.66
N ARG A 63 -7.74 -7.94 17.93
CA ARG A 63 -9.10 -8.15 18.44
C ARG A 63 -9.88 -6.85 18.35
N LEU A 64 -10.90 -6.83 17.48
CA LEU A 64 -11.73 -5.65 17.26
C LEU A 64 -12.38 -5.13 18.55
N GLY A 65 -12.16 -3.84 18.81
CA GLY A 65 -12.76 -3.07 19.89
C GLY A 65 -13.82 -2.10 19.37
N PRO A 66 -14.61 -1.50 20.27
CA PRO A 66 -15.64 -0.52 19.90
C PRO A 66 -15.08 0.81 19.35
N LYS A 67 -13.75 1.00 19.40
CA LYS A 67 -13.07 2.17 18.84
C LYS A 67 -12.53 1.94 17.42
N ASP A 68 -12.55 0.69 16.94
CA ASP A 68 -12.05 0.36 15.61
C ASP A 68 -13.14 0.67 14.59
N ARG A 69 -12.91 1.67 13.75
CA ARG A 69 -13.92 2.21 12.82
C ARG A 69 -13.81 1.62 11.42
N PHE A 70 -12.58 1.49 10.92
CA PHE A 70 -12.30 0.97 9.59
C PHE A 70 -10.88 0.39 9.52
N LEU A 71 -10.60 -0.36 8.46
CA LEU A 71 -9.28 -0.85 8.09
C LEU A 71 -8.95 -0.38 6.67
N ILE A 72 -7.76 0.20 6.48
CA ILE A 72 -7.21 0.54 5.17
C ILE A 72 -6.19 -0.54 4.80
N LEU A 73 -6.38 -1.17 3.64
CA LEU A 73 -5.37 -2.00 2.99
C LEU A 73 -4.94 -1.28 1.73
N SER A 74 -3.63 -1.09 1.52
CA SER A 74 -3.17 -0.42 0.31
C SER A 74 -1.79 -0.89 -0.15
N SER A 75 -1.48 -0.62 -1.42
CA SER A 75 -0.11 -0.67 -1.92
C SER A 75 0.73 0.48 -1.34
N ASP A 76 2.02 0.45 -1.62
CA ASP A 76 3.00 1.47 -1.24
C ASP A 76 2.83 2.80 -1.95
N GLY A 77 2.27 2.78 -3.16
CA GLY A 77 1.93 4.00 -3.91
C GLY A 77 1.12 5.02 -3.11
N LEU A 78 0.26 4.61 -2.15
CA LEU A 78 -0.45 5.53 -1.25
C LEU A 78 0.52 6.29 -0.33
N TYR A 79 1.42 5.56 0.31
CA TYR A 79 2.28 6.09 1.37
C TYR A 79 3.54 6.79 0.85
N GLN A 80 3.72 6.82 -0.48
CA GLN A 80 4.65 7.74 -1.12
C GLN A 80 4.18 9.21 -1.02
N TYR A 81 2.90 9.44 -0.72
CA TYR A 81 2.29 10.79 -0.66
C TYR A 81 1.57 11.10 0.65
N LEU A 82 1.14 10.10 1.41
CA LEU A 82 0.43 10.28 2.69
C LEU A 82 1.13 9.52 3.83
N THR A 83 1.12 10.07 5.04
CA THR A 83 1.43 9.28 6.23
C THR A 83 0.25 8.40 6.64
N ASN A 84 0.48 7.43 7.54
CA ASN A 84 -0.60 6.61 8.11
C ASN A 84 -1.68 7.47 8.76
N GLU A 85 -1.29 8.50 9.49
CA GLU A 85 -2.17 9.42 10.20
C GLU A 85 -2.99 10.28 9.22
N GLU A 86 -2.35 10.76 8.16
CA GLU A 86 -3.04 11.53 7.11
C GLU A 86 -4.06 10.66 6.37
N ALA A 87 -3.71 9.42 6.01
CA ALA A 87 -4.64 8.51 5.34
C ALA A 87 -5.88 8.20 6.22
N VAL A 88 -5.67 7.97 7.53
CA VAL A 88 -6.77 7.77 8.49
C VAL A 88 -7.61 9.04 8.62
N TYR A 89 -6.98 10.21 8.68
CA TYR A 89 -7.66 11.49 8.77
C TYR A 89 -8.54 11.78 7.54
N GLU A 90 -8.01 11.57 6.33
CA GLU A 90 -8.75 11.76 5.07
C GLU A 90 -9.99 10.87 5.00
N VAL A 91 -9.86 9.58 5.35
CA VAL A 91 -11.00 8.66 5.35
C VAL A 91 -12.07 9.07 6.36
N GLU A 92 -11.66 9.45 7.57
CA GLU A 92 -12.62 9.87 8.61
C GLU A 92 -13.33 11.16 8.26
N LEU A 93 -12.58 12.15 7.78
CA LEU A 93 -13.13 13.42 7.31
C LEU A 93 -14.12 13.18 6.17
N PHE A 94 -13.74 12.36 5.20
CA PHE A 94 -14.57 12.06 4.04
C PHE A 94 -15.86 11.34 4.41
N ILE A 95 -15.81 10.28 5.22
CA ILE A 95 -17.01 9.55 5.67
C ILE A 95 -17.96 10.47 6.44
N THR A 96 -17.42 11.44 7.19
CA THR A 96 -18.24 12.42 7.95
C THR A 96 -18.94 13.42 7.03
N LEU A 97 -18.26 13.88 5.97
CA LEU A 97 -18.77 14.89 5.05
C LEU A 97 -19.64 14.30 3.92
N GLN A 98 -19.31 13.08 3.47
CA GLN A 98 -19.96 12.38 2.37
C GLN A 98 -20.22 10.91 2.74
N PRO A 99 -21.25 10.62 3.56
CA PRO A 99 -21.52 9.26 4.07
C PRO A 99 -21.81 8.22 2.98
N GLU A 100 -22.32 8.64 1.82
CA GLU A 100 -22.64 7.78 0.67
C GLU A 100 -21.50 7.72 -0.37
N GLY A 101 -20.39 8.41 -0.12
CA GLY A 101 -19.25 8.44 -1.02
C GLY A 101 -18.34 7.21 -0.87
N ASP A 102 -17.39 7.07 -1.80
CA ASP A 102 -16.36 6.04 -1.75
C ASP A 102 -15.05 6.60 -1.13
N PRO A 103 -14.72 6.27 0.13
CA PRO A 103 -13.50 6.77 0.77
C PRO A 103 -12.21 6.23 0.12
N ALA A 104 -12.25 5.09 -0.56
CA ALA A 104 -11.07 4.58 -1.28
C ALA A 104 -10.80 5.43 -2.52
N GLN A 105 -11.85 5.80 -3.26
CA GLN A 105 -11.75 6.72 -4.40
C GLN A 105 -11.24 8.10 -3.97
N HIS A 106 -11.72 8.63 -2.83
CA HIS A 106 -11.21 9.88 -2.25
C HIS A 106 -9.71 9.84 -1.99
N LEU A 107 -9.20 8.76 -1.40
CA LEU A 107 -7.75 8.60 -1.18
C LEU A 107 -6.96 8.52 -2.49
N VAL A 108 -7.49 7.88 -3.53
CA VAL A 108 -6.84 7.87 -4.86
C VAL A 108 -6.76 9.27 -5.45
N GLU A 109 -7.84 10.05 -5.35
CA GLU A 109 -7.88 11.44 -5.83
C GLU A 109 -6.89 12.32 -5.07
N GLU A 110 -6.79 12.17 -3.74
CA GLU A 110 -5.83 12.91 -2.91
C GLU A 110 -4.37 12.55 -3.28
N VAL A 111 -4.08 11.28 -3.54
CA VAL A 111 -2.75 10.86 -4.04
C VAL A 111 -2.43 11.52 -5.37
N LEU A 112 -3.36 11.50 -6.33
CA LEU A 112 -3.17 12.10 -7.65
C LEU A 112 -3.01 13.63 -7.56
N PHE A 113 -3.76 14.29 -6.68
CA PHE A 113 -3.61 15.72 -6.42
C PHE A 113 -2.22 16.05 -5.85
N ARG A 114 -1.75 15.29 -4.86
CA ARG A 114 -0.39 15.45 -4.30
C ARG A 114 0.70 15.12 -5.33
N ALA A 115 0.48 14.13 -6.19
CA ALA A 115 1.40 13.79 -7.27
C ALA A 115 1.52 14.90 -8.31
N ALA A 116 0.41 15.48 -8.76
CA ALA A 116 0.39 16.63 -9.68
C ALA A 116 1.14 17.83 -9.08
N LYS A 117 0.83 18.16 -7.82
CA LYS A 117 1.52 19.23 -7.08
C LYS A 117 3.02 18.98 -6.96
N LYS A 118 3.45 17.75 -6.65
CA LYS A 118 4.86 17.36 -6.57
C LYS A 118 5.57 17.48 -7.92
N ALA A 119 4.86 17.21 -9.01
CA ALA A 119 5.34 17.36 -10.38
C ALA A 119 5.27 18.80 -10.93
N GLY A 120 4.66 19.74 -10.18
CA GLY A 120 4.53 21.13 -10.58
C GLY A 120 3.52 21.37 -11.70
N MET A 121 2.48 20.53 -11.81
CA MET A 121 1.43 20.61 -12.84
C MET A 121 0.03 20.57 -12.23
N ASP A 122 -0.98 20.90 -13.03
CA ASP A 122 -2.38 20.78 -12.61
C ASP A 122 -2.82 19.31 -12.53
N PHE A 123 -3.83 19.04 -11.70
CA PHE A 123 -4.44 17.72 -11.58
C PHE A 123 -4.96 17.18 -12.92
N HIS A 124 -5.61 18.03 -13.73
CA HIS A 124 -6.14 17.61 -15.03
C HIS A 124 -5.00 17.30 -16.02
N GLU A 125 -3.92 18.07 -15.98
CA GLU A 125 -2.73 17.81 -16.80
C GLU A 125 -2.13 16.43 -16.46
N LEU A 126 -2.08 16.06 -15.18
CA LEU A 126 -1.63 14.73 -14.75
C LEU A 126 -2.51 13.60 -15.29
N LEU A 127 -3.84 13.77 -15.29
CA LEU A 127 -4.78 12.75 -15.78
C LEU A 127 -4.68 12.51 -17.29
N GLU A 128 -4.34 13.55 -18.05
CA GLU A 128 -4.18 13.50 -19.50
C GLU A 128 -2.88 12.83 -19.95
N ILE A 129 -1.95 12.54 -19.03
CA ILE A 129 -0.68 11.89 -19.36
C ILE A 129 -0.94 10.53 -20.02
N PRO A 130 -0.35 10.27 -21.21
CA PRO A 130 -0.50 9.01 -21.93
C PRO A 130 -0.04 7.80 -21.11
N GLN A 131 -0.69 6.66 -21.35
CA GLN A 131 -0.24 5.39 -20.79
C GLN A 131 1.21 5.10 -21.24
N GLY A 132 2.06 4.76 -20.28
CA GLY A 132 3.51 4.56 -20.48
C GLY A 132 4.36 5.61 -19.77
N ASP A 133 3.91 6.87 -19.71
CA ASP A 133 4.65 7.95 -19.05
C ASP A 133 4.18 8.25 -17.63
N ARG A 134 2.99 7.74 -17.24
CA ARG A 134 2.41 7.94 -15.90
C ARG A 134 3.32 7.52 -14.74
N ARG A 135 4.07 6.43 -14.91
CA ARG A 135 5.03 5.93 -13.91
C ARG A 135 6.16 6.90 -13.56
N ARG A 136 6.35 7.97 -14.35
CA ARG A 136 7.30 9.05 -14.02
C ARG A 136 6.78 9.98 -12.93
N TYR A 137 5.47 9.96 -12.65
CA TYR A 137 4.81 10.92 -11.79
C TYR A 137 4.25 10.28 -10.51
N HIS A 138 3.71 9.07 -10.62
CA HIS A 138 3.25 8.27 -9.49
C HIS A 138 3.31 6.76 -9.83
N ASP A 139 3.36 5.93 -8.80
CA ASP A 139 3.28 4.46 -8.95
C ASP A 139 1.82 3.99 -9.04
N ASP A 140 1.62 2.70 -9.31
CA ASP A 140 0.30 2.07 -9.26
C ASP A 140 -0.25 2.09 -7.82
N VAL A 141 -1.45 2.67 -7.64
CA VAL A 141 -2.11 2.80 -6.34
C VAL A 141 -3.30 1.85 -6.26
N SER A 142 -3.35 1.03 -5.20
CA SER A 142 -4.49 0.16 -4.90
C SER A 142 -4.89 0.37 -3.45
N ILE A 143 -6.18 0.62 -3.18
CA ILE A 143 -6.71 0.92 -1.85
C ILE A 143 -8.01 0.15 -1.65
N ILE A 144 -8.15 -0.46 -0.47
CA ILE A 144 -9.39 -1.07 0.00
C ILE A 144 -9.67 -0.50 1.38
N VAL A 145 -10.85 0.10 1.55
CA VAL A 145 -11.35 0.59 2.84
C VAL A 145 -12.46 -0.33 3.32
N ILE A 146 -12.28 -0.95 4.48
CA ILE A 146 -13.26 -1.86 5.09
C ILE A 146 -13.89 -1.15 6.29
N SER A 147 -15.17 -0.82 6.20
CA SER A 147 -15.91 -0.28 7.35
C SER A 147 -16.17 -1.36 8.40
N LEU A 148 -15.93 -1.03 9.66
CA LEU A 148 -16.17 -1.87 10.83
C LEU A 148 -17.36 -1.37 11.67
N GLU A 149 -17.95 -0.23 11.31
CA GLU A 149 -19.11 0.38 12.00
C GLU A 149 -20.46 -0.31 11.71
N GLY A 150 -20.46 -1.45 11.01
CA GLY A 150 -21.65 -2.28 10.79
C GLY A 150 -22.13 -3.08 12.01
N ARG A 151 -23.30 -3.74 11.90
CA ARG A 151 -23.82 -4.63 12.97
C ARG A 151 -22.90 -5.86 13.15
N ILE A 152 -21.97 -5.77 14.09
CA ILE A 152 -21.19 -6.92 14.55
C ILE A 152 -22.09 -7.77 15.46
N TRP A 153 -22.69 -8.83 14.91
CA TRP A 153 -23.41 -9.83 15.69
C TRP A 153 -22.39 -10.71 16.43
N ARG A 154 -22.49 -10.78 17.76
CA ARG A 154 -21.62 -11.62 18.60
C ARG A 154 -22.46 -12.75 19.19
N SER A 155 -22.05 -14.01 19.02
CA SER A 155 -22.52 -15.09 19.88
C SER A 155 -21.44 -15.41 20.91
N CYS A 156 -21.80 -15.39 22.18
CA CYS A 156 -20.97 -15.91 23.26
C CYS A 156 -21.41 -17.35 23.54
N VAL A 157 -20.46 -18.25 23.83
CA VAL A 157 -20.74 -19.53 24.51
C VAL A 157 -20.38 -19.37 25.98
#